data_AF-A0A6G3ZZT7-F1
#
_entry.id   AF-A0A6G3ZZT7-F1
#
_cell.length_a   1.000
_cell.length_b   1.000
_cell.length_c   1.000
_cell.angle_alpha   90.00
_cell.angle_beta   90.00
_cell.angle_gamma   90.00
#
_symmetry.space_group_name_H-M   'P 1'
#
loop_
_entity.id
_entity.type
_entity.pdbx_description
1 polymer ?
#
loop_
_entity_poly.entity_id
_entity_poly.type
_entity_poly.pdbx_seq_one_letter_code
_entity_poly.pdbx_strand_id
1 'polypeptide(L)'
;MKKVLSVALSVLLMVFLCVPAFASDTKPKPHSDFEGKVNIGAIGLYVNIKGSANRDKGEPAVVFESGRDQDHTVWKAVQDSISQKTQTVSYDRADLGQSDSSNVEYSANNQAEQLHALLKKSHVKAPYVLVTHSYGSAITRVFVDKYSEEVAGVVLVDAAHEDQEKEITDKYLDPENAKAFKAGWIHEGGYPAIVKTLAEMAAVKSNDSLRDIPLEIVTADDHRLGPDVEAKWQALQKSFLGLSDYSHQTIVSSYHYIAQDHPEFVITAINAIIQ
;
A
#
# COMPACT_ATOMS: atom_id res chain seq x y z
N MET A 1 28.75 -59.10 46.00
CA MET A 1 27.33 -59.08 45.59
C MET A 1 26.60 -58.09 46.49
N LYS A 2 26.45 -56.84 46.05
CA LYS A 2 25.79 -55.76 46.80
C LYS A 2 24.51 -55.37 46.06
N LYS A 3 23.39 -55.37 46.78
CA LYS A 3 22.07 -54.88 46.33
C LYS A 3 22.17 -53.37 46.07
N VAL A 4 21.73 -52.92 44.90
CA VAL A 4 21.53 -51.50 44.60
C VAL A 4 20.04 -51.24 44.46
N LEU A 5 19.60 -50.25 45.23
CA LEU A 5 18.25 -49.79 45.44
C LEU A 5 17.73 -49.07 44.19
N SER A 6 16.50 -49.38 43.80
CA SER A 6 15.75 -48.71 42.73
C SER A 6 15.45 -47.26 43.13
N VAL A 7 15.95 -46.30 42.35
CA VAL A 7 15.51 -44.89 42.40
C VAL A 7 14.69 -44.62 41.15
N ALA A 8 13.39 -44.42 41.34
CA ALA A 8 12.46 -44.02 40.30
C ALA A 8 12.78 -42.59 39.84
N LEU A 9 13.06 -42.42 38.56
CA LEU A 9 13.27 -41.13 37.93
C LEU A 9 11.91 -40.56 37.51
N SER A 10 11.38 -39.63 38.30
CA SER A 10 10.17 -38.88 37.96
C SER A 10 10.44 -37.93 36.79
N VAL A 11 10.02 -38.32 35.60
CA VAL A 11 9.96 -37.45 34.41
C VAL A 11 8.82 -36.46 34.61
N LEU A 12 9.16 -35.19 34.88
CA LEU A 12 8.20 -34.10 34.86
C LEU A 12 7.88 -33.76 33.40
N LEU A 13 6.82 -34.36 32.87
CA LEU A 13 6.27 -34.06 31.56
C LEU A 13 5.58 -32.68 31.63
N MET A 14 6.27 -31.62 31.22
CA MET A 14 5.62 -30.35 30.88
C MET A 14 4.75 -30.60 29.64
N VAL A 15 3.48 -30.89 29.86
CA VAL A 15 2.46 -30.82 28.83
C VAL A 15 2.27 -29.33 28.52
N PHE A 16 2.94 -28.84 27.48
CA PHE A 16 2.46 -27.65 26.78
C PHE A 16 1.09 -28.01 26.22
N LEU A 17 0.04 -27.62 26.93
CA LEU A 17 -1.27 -27.47 26.32
C LEU A 17 -1.11 -26.39 25.26
N CYS A 18 -0.84 -26.83 24.03
CA CYS A 18 -1.06 -26.03 22.84
C CYS A 18 -2.58 -25.85 22.76
N VAL A 19 -3.10 -24.87 23.51
CA VAL A 19 -4.44 -24.36 23.27
C VAL A 19 -4.33 -23.73 21.89
N PRO A 20 -5.01 -24.26 20.86
CA PRO A 20 -5.10 -23.51 19.61
C PRO A 20 -5.69 -22.16 19.99
N ALA A 21 -4.92 -21.09 19.75
CA ALA A 21 -5.48 -19.76 19.77
C ALA A 21 -6.58 -19.78 18.70
N PHE A 22 -7.83 -19.94 19.14
CA PHE A 22 -8.95 -19.56 18.30
C PHE A 22 -8.71 -18.09 18.03
N ALA A 23 -8.29 -17.77 16.81
CA ALA A 23 -8.44 -16.43 16.28
C ALA A 23 -9.92 -16.12 16.47
N SER A 24 -10.23 -15.29 17.46
CA SER A 24 -11.58 -14.79 17.60
C SER A 24 -11.91 -14.12 16.27
N ASP A 25 -13.04 -14.47 15.67
CA ASP A 25 -13.65 -13.74 14.57
C ASP A 25 -14.05 -12.32 15.06
N THR A 26 -13.06 -11.54 15.48
CA THR A 26 -13.21 -10.16 15.88
C THR A 26 -13.41 -9.39 14.61
N LYS A 27 -14.66 -9.09 14.29
CA LYS A 27 -14.98 -8.12 13.25
C LYS A 27 -14.57 -6.74 13.75
N PRO A 28 -14.00 -5.88 12.89
CA PRO A 28 -13.75 -4.49 13.22
C PRO A 28 -15.03 -3.85 13.76
N LYS A 29 -14.96 -3.22 14.93
CA LYS A 29 -16.07 -2.40 15.42
C LYS A 29 -15.96 -1.02 14.78
N PRO A 30 -17.10 -0.37 14.46
CA PRO A 30 -17.06 1.02 14.01
C PRO A 30 -16.32 1.91 15.01
N HIS A 31 -15.48 2.80 14.50
CA HIS A 31 -14.80 3.86 15.28
C HIS A 31 -13.82 3.36 16.36
N SER A 32 -13.24 2.18 16.20
CA SER A 32 -12.19 1.69 17.10
C SER A 32 -10.95 1.26 16.33
N ASP A 33 -9.82 1.30 17.01
CA ASP A 33 -8.61 0.60 16.57
C ASP A 33 -8.92 -0.88 16.35
N PHE A 34 -8.29 -1.46 15.34
CA PHE A 34 -8.44 -2.86 14.98
C PHE A 34 -7.19 -3.36 14.27
N GLU A 35 -6.77 -4.57 14.58
CA GLU A 35 -5.69 -5.23 13.89
C GLU A 35 -6.04 -6.71 13.69
N GLY A 36 -5.99 -7.17 12.45
CA GLY A 36 -6.30 -8.56 12.12
C GLY A 36 -6.84 -8.73 10.70
N LYS A 37 -7.21 -9.96 10.37
CA LYS A 37 -7.78 -10.28 9.05
C LYS A 37 -9.26 -9.94 8.97
N VAL A 38 -9.67 -9.40 7.84
CA VAL A 38 -11.06 -9.11 7.48
C VAL A 38 -11.40 -9.87 6.20
N ASN A 39 -12.44 -10.70 6.28
CA ASN A 39 -12.92 -11.48 5.14
C ASN A 39 -13.66 -10.57 4.15
N ILE A 40 -13.11 -10.44 2.94
CA ILE A 40 -13.68 -9.65 1.84
C ILE A 40 -14.43 -10.50 0.81
N GLY A 41 -14.63 -11.79 1.11
CA GLY A 41 -15.25 -12.77 0.23
C GLY A 41 -14.57 -14.11 0.44
N ALA A 42 -13.86 -14.58 -0.57
CA ALA A 42 -13.13 -15.86 -0.52
C ALA A 42 -11.77 -15.78 0.21
N ILE A 43 -11.28 -14.58 0.50
CA ILE A 43 -9.98 -14.34 1.15
C ILE A 43 -10.13 -13.38 2.32
N GLY A 44 -9.27 -13.53 3.33
CA GLY A 44 -9.05 -12.57 4.40
C GLY A 44 -7.85 -11.68 4.10
N LEU A 45 -8.06 -10.36 4.12
CA LEU A 45 -6.95 -9.40 4.06
C LEU A 45 -6.65 -8.86 5.44
N TYR A 46 -5.37 -8.78 5.80
CA TYR A 46 -4.92 -8.15 7.04
C TYR A 46 -5.09 -6.64 6.95
N VAL A 47 -5.60 -6.03 8.01
CA VAL A 47 -5.76 -4.59 8.13
C VAL A 47 -5.34 -4.13 9.52
N ASN A 48 -4.67 -2.99 9.58
CA ASN A 48 -4.33 -2.25 10.79
C ASN A 48 -5.00 -0.87 10.74
N ILE A 49 -6.01 -0.68 11.59
CA ILE A 49 -6.83 0.51 11.72
C ILE A 49 -6.45 1.21 13.02
N LYS A 50 -6.14 2.51 12.94
CA LYS A 50 -5.78 3.32 14.11
C LYS A 50 -6.47 4.67 14.09
N GLY A 51 -6.82 5.16 15.28
CA GLY A 51 -7.44 6.47 15.45
C GLY A 51 -8.91 6.49 15.03
N SER A 52 -9.50 7.67 15.09
CA SER A 52 -10.92 7.89 14.80
C SER A 52 -11.12 9.18 14.00
N ALA A 53 -11.95 9.13 12.97
CA ALA A 53 -12.37 10.29 12.21
C ALA A 53 -13.68 10.86 12.78
N ASN A 54 -13.77 12.18 12.94
CA ASN A 54 -15.00 12.87 13.31
C ASN A 54 -15.96 12.93 12.13
N ARG A 55 -16.95 12.03 12.13
CA ARG A 55 -17.89 11.89 11.02
C ARG A 55 -18.87 13.06 10.91
N ASP A 56 -19.18 13.73 12.01
CA ASP A 56 -20.08 14.88 12.01
C ASP A 56 -19.46 16.08 11.27
N LYS A 57 -18.13 16.10 11.16
CA LYS A 57 -17.37 17.10 10.40
C LYS A 57 -16.97 16.64 9.00
N GLY A 58 -17.35 15.43 8.60
CA GLY A 58 -16.94 14.87 7.31
C GLY A 58 -15.44 14.58 7.22
N GLU A 59 -14.75 14.37 8.34
CA GLU A 59 -13.30 14.13 8.33
C GLU A 59 -12.96 12.85 7.53
N PRO A 60 -11.99 12.92 6.59
CA PRO A 60 -11.62 11.78 5.77
C PRO A 60 -10.81 10.77 6.57
N ALA A 61 -10.93 9.48 6.20
CA ALA A 61 -9.99 8.46 6.66
C ALA A 61 -8.78 8.42 5.73
N VAL A 62 -7.58 8.22 6.28
CA VAL A 62 -6.35 8.09 5.51
C VAL A 62 -6.05 6.61 5.26
N VAL A 63 -5.96 6.21 4.00
CA VAL A 63 -5.77 4.82 3.59
C VAL A 63 -4.44 4.68 2.87
N PHE A 64 -3.59 3.77 3.35
CA PHE A 64 -2.25 3.55 2.85
C PHE A 64 -2.20 2.35 1.89
N GLU A 65 -1.67 2.58 0.69
CA GLU A 65 -1.44 1.58 -0.35
C GLU A 65 0.07 1.40 -0.56
N SER A 66 0.59 0.23 -0.19
CA SER A 66 2.03 -0.06 -0.24
C SER A 66 2.56 -0.26 -1.67
N GLY A 67 3.86 -0.10 -1.85
CA GLY A 67 4.53 -0.49 -3.08
C GLY A 67 4.50 -2.01 -3.30
N ARG A 68 5.04 -2.44 -4.44
CA ARG A 68 5.10 -3.87 -4.80
C ARG A 68 5.92 -4.64 -3.76
N ASP A 69 5.48 -5.85 -3.43
CA ASP A 69 6.16 -6.76 -2.50
C ASP A 69 6.35 -6.18 -1.07
N GLN A 70 5.62 -5.12 -0.74
CA GLN A 70 5.62 -4.49 0.59
C GLN A 70 4.30 -4.74 1.31
N ASP A 71 4.39 -4.95 2.61
CA ASP A 71 3.23 -5.07 3.50
C ASP A 71 2.88 -3.72 4.16
N HIS A 72 1.90 -3.72 5.06
CA HIS A 72 1.42 -2.53 5.77
C HIS A 72 2.49 -1.87 6.66
N THR A 73 3.54 -2.60 7.07
CA THR A 73 4.49 -2.11 8.08
C THR A 73 5.36 -0.95 7.59
N VAL A 74 5.51 -0.82 6.27
CA VAL A 74 6.26 0.29 5.64
C VAL A 74 5.67 1.66 5.98
N TRP A 75 4.38 1.71 6.32
CA TRP A 75 3.67 2.94 6.68
C TRP A 75 3.71 3.26 8.17
N LYS A 76 4.29 2.41 9.01
CA LYS A 76 4.16 2.50 10.48
C LYS A 76 4.43 3.90 11.03
N ALA A 77 5.55 4.52 10.64
CA ALA A 77 5.93 5.83 11.15
C ALA A 77 4.93 6.93 10.75
N VAL A 78 4.49 6.91 9.49
CA VAL A 78 3.49 7.86 8.96
C VAL A 78 2.13 7.63 9.61
N GLN A 79 1.67 6.37 9.67
CA GLN A 79 0.39 5.99 10.25
C GLN A 79 0.30 6.34 11.74
N ASP A 80 1.34 6.05 12.53
CA ASP A 80 1.37 6.36 13.96
C ASP A 80 1.19 7.87 14.24
N SER A 81 1.73 8.72 13.36
CA SER A 81 1.60 10.18 13.44
C SER A 81 0.21 10.65 13.02
N ILE A 82 -0.28 10.20 11.86
CA ILE A 82 -1.57 10.65 11.31
C ILE A 82 -2.76 10.11 12.12
N SER A 83 -2.62 8.95 12.77
CA SER A 83 -3.68 8.38 13.61
C SER A 83 -4.03 9.23 14.83
N GLN A 84 -3.19 10.21 15.18
CA GLN A 84 -3.48 11.20 16.22
C GLN A 84 -4.48 12.26 15.76
N LYS A 85 -4.77 12.36 14.46
CA LYS A 85 -5.63 13.39 13.85
C LYS A 85 -6.92 12.83 13.26
N THR A 86 -6.85 11.67 12.61
CA THR A 86 -8.01 11.03 11.98
C THR A 86 -7.87 9.50 11.99
N GLN A 87 -8.89 8.79 11.50
CA GLN A 87 -8.81 7.35 11.28
C GLN A 87 -7.83 7.04 10.15
N THR A 88 -6.97 6.06 10.37
CA THR A 88 -6.00 5.57 9.41
C THR A 88 -6.20 4.09 9.15
N VAL A 89 -5.84 3.64 7.96
CA VAL A 89 -5.91 2.23 7.52
C VAL A 89 -4.66 1.89 6.74
N SER A 90 -3.88 0.93 7.22
CA SER A 90 -2.87 0.24 6.41
C SER A 90 -3.27 -1.23 6.30
N TYR A 91 -2.85 -1.92 5.25
CA TYR A 91 -3.31 -3.27 4.98
C TYR A 91 -2.31 -4.05 4.13
N ASP A 92 -2.45 -5.38 4.14
CA ASP A 92 -1.66 -6.27 3.29
C ASP A 92 -2.50 -6.71 2.10
N ARG A 93 -1.98 -6.56 0.88
CA ARG A 93 -2.60 -7.18 -0.30
C ARG A 93 -2.53 -8.71 -0.21
N ALA A 94 -3.34 -9.38 -1.02
CA ALA A 94 -3.28 -10.84 -1.09
C ALA A 94 -1.86 -11.35 -1.36
N ASP A 95 -1.48 -12.46 -0.72
CA ASP A 95 -0.15 -13.09 -0.79
C ASP A 95 1.00 -12.29 -0.16
N LEU A 96 0.72 -11.15 0.48
CA LEU A 96 1.70 -10.36 1.22
C LEU A 96 1.42 -10.39 2.72
N GLY A 97 2.49 -10.23 3.51
CA GLY A 97 2.41 -10.05 4.96
C GLY A 97 1.56 -11.12 5.64
N GLN A 98 0.47 -10.67 6.27
CA GLN A 98 -0.45 -11.50 7.04
C GLN A 98 -1.76 -11.82 6.29
N SER A 99 -1.90 -11.39 5.04
CA SER A 99 -3.09 -11.69 4.22
C SER A 99 -3.10 -13.12 3.71
N ASP A 100 -4.29 -13.61 3.35
CA ASP A 100 -4.43 -14.90 2.69
C ASP A 100 -3.94 -14.83 1.24
N SER A 101 -3.65 -16.01 0.68
CA SER A 101 -3.39 -16.16 -0.75
C SER A 101 -4.64 -15.99 -1.59
N SER A 102 -4.49 -15.45 -2.79
CA SER A 102 -5.57 -15.25 -3.76
C SER A 102 -5.33 -16.01 -5.06
N ASN A 103 -6.40 -16.59 -5.60
CA ASN A 103 -6.40 -17.16 -6.95
C ASN A 103 -6.91 -16.17 -8.02
N VAL A 104 -7.26 -14.94 -7.61
CA VAL A 104 -7.65 -13.87 -8.53
C VAL A 104 -6.40 -13.33 -9.22
N GLU A 105 -6.53 -13.04 -10.52
CA GLU A 105 -5.47 -12.42 -11.30
C GLU A 105 -5.01 -11.08 -10.68
N TYR A 106 -3.69 -10.90 -10.52
CA TYR A 106 -3.13 -9.63 -10.07
C TYR A 106 -3.29 -8.56 -11.15
N SER A 107 -4.00 -7.50 -10.80
CA SER A 107 -4.21 -6.33 -11.65
C SER A 107 -4.70 -5.16 -10.80
N ALA A 108 -4.51 -3.92 -11.29
CA ALA A 108 -4.98 -2.72 -10.60
C ALA A 108 -6.50 -2.77 -10.36
N ASN A 109 -7.27 -3.23 -11.34
CA ASN A 109 -8.73 -3.39 -11.21
C ASN A 109 -9.11 -4.29 -10.04
N ASN A 110 -8.59 -5.52 -10.01
CA ASN A 110 -8.94 -6.49 -8.97
C ASN A 110 -8.43 -6.04 -7.59
N GLN A 111 -7.23 -5.45 -7.52
CA GLN A 111 -6.66 -4.97 -6.26
C GLN A 111 -7.44 -3.75 -5.73
N ALA A 112 -7.89 -2.84 -6.59
CA ALA A 112 -8.74 -1.70 -6.21
C ALA A 112 -10.12 -2.17 -5.68
N GLU A 113 -10.72 -3.18 -6.30
CA GLU A 113 -11.98 -3.78 -5.83
C GLU A 113 -11.82 -4.50 -4.49
N GLN A 114 -10.69 -5.20 -4.30
CA GLN A 114 -10.35 -5.81 -3.01
C GLN A 114 -10.17 -4.77 -1.91
N LEU A 115 -9.46 -3.67 -2.20
CA LEU A 115 -9.31 -2.54 -1.27
C LEU A 115 -10.67 -1.92 -0.91
N HIS A 116 -11.53 -1.68 -1.89
CA HIS A 116 -12.88 -1.15 -1.64
C HIS A 116 -13.71 -2.09 -0.76
N ALA A 117 -13.68 -3.39 -1.07
CA ALA A 117 -14.36 -4.41 -0.25
C ALA A 117 -13.80 -4.44 1.18
N LEU A 118 -12.48 -4.33 1.34
CA LEU A 118 -11.83 -4.28 2.66
C LEU A 118 -12.29 -3.08 3.47
N LEU A 119 -12.31 -1.87 2.87
CA LEU A 119 -12.76 -0.64 3.55
C LEU A 119 -14.23 -0.76 3.99
N LYS A 120 -15.11 -1.26 3.11
CA LYS A 120 -16.53 -1.49 3.44
C LYS A 120 -16.70 -2.51 4.57
N LYS A 121 -16.02 -3.66 4.51
CA LYS A 121 -16.11 -4.74 5.51
C LYS A 121 -15.46 -4.37 6.83
N SER A 122 -14.51 -3.45 6.80
CA SER A 122 -13.87 -2.86 7.98
C SER A 122 -14.64 -1.68 8.56
N HIS A 123 -15.80 -1.32 7.99
CA HIS A 123 -16.61 -0.18 8.41
C HIS A 123 -15.88 1.17 8.37
N VAL A 124 -14.88 1.30 7.50
CA VAL A 124 -14.15 2.56 7.26
C VAL A 124 -14.96 3.38 6.26
N LYS A 125 -15.57 4.46 6.73
CA LYS A 125 -16.43 5.31 5.90
C LYS A 125 -15.61 6.31 5.09
N ALA A 126 -16.02 6.50 3.85
CA ALA A 126 -15.64 7.62 2.98
C ALA A 126 -16.01 8.98 3.62
N PRO A 127 -15.38 10.09 3.19
CA PRO A 127 -14.38 10.17 2.14
C PRO A 127 -12.99 9.68 2.57
N TYR A 128 -12.13 9.36 1.60
CA TYR A 128 -10.78 8.82 1.80
C TYR A 128 -9.70 9.76 1.29
N VAL A 129 -8.61 9.90 2.04
CA VAL A 129 -7.33 10.36 1.49
C VAL A 129 -6.48 9.13 1.22
N LEU A 130 -6.16 8.89 -0.06
CA LEU A 130 -5.37 7.73 -0.48
C LEU A 130 -3.89 8.10 -0.52
N VAL A 131 -3.06 7.42 0.26
CA VAL A 131 -1.62 7.64 0.32
C VAL A 131 -0.95 6.41 -0.25
N THR A 132 -0.15 6.58 -1.29
CA THR A 132 0.31 5.45 -2.09
C THR A 132 1.77 5.55 -2.45
N HIS A 133 2.44 4.40 -2.53
CA HIS A 133 3.85 4.32 -2.88
C HIS A 133 4.08 3.48 -4.13
N SER A 134 4.92 3.96 -5.05
CA SER A 134 5.42 3.17 -6.19
C SER A 134 4.26 2.48 -6.96
N TYR A 135 4.34 1.16 -7.14
CA TYR A 135 3.31 0.29 -7.75
C TYR A 135 1.90 0.52 -7.23
N GLY A 136 1.75 0.83 -5.94
CA GLY A 136 0.47 1.15 -5.33
C GLY A 136 -0.29 2.26 -6.06
N SER A 137 0.42 3.17 -6.71
CA SER A 137 -0.16 4.32 -7.42
C SER A 137 -1.05 3.89 -8.58
N ALA A 138 -0.74 2.76 -9.22
CA ALA A 138 -1.59 2.20 -10.27
C ALA A 138 -2.92 1.69 -9.72
N ILE A 139 -2.89 1.03 -8.55
CA ILE A 139 -4.09 0.57 -7.85
C ILE A 139 -4.91 1.78 -7.41
N THR A 140 -4.27 2.78 -6.79
CA THR A 140 -4.91 4.01 -6.34
C THR A 140 -5.58 4.77 -7.48
N ARG A 141 -4.91 4.91 -8.63
CA ARG A 141 -5.49 5.60 -9.79
C ARG A 141 -6.71 4.88 -10.36
N VAL A 142 -6.70 3.55 -10.42
CA VAL A 142 -7.88 2.77 -10.82
C VAL A 142 -8.98 2.82 -9.76
N PHE A 143 -8.63 2.87 -8.47
CA PHE A 143 -9.59 3.08 -7.39
C PHE A 143 -10.31 4.42 -7.54
N VAL A 144 -9.57 5.51 -7.76
CA VAL A 144 -10.14 6.85 -7.95
C VAL A 144 -11.06 6.87 -9.17
N ASP A 145 -10.67 6.23 -10.26
CA ASP A 145 -11.52 6.14 -11.46
C ASP A 145 -12.87 5.45 -11.20
N LYS A 146 -12.87 4.40 -10.38
CA LYS A 146 -14.09 3.65 -10.03
C LYS A 146 -14.94 4.32 -8.95
N TYR A 147 -14.30 5.04 -8.01
CA TYR A 147 -14.91 5.47 -6.75
C TYR A 147 -14.56 6.93 -6.40
N SER A 148 -14.47 7.82 -7.39
CA SER A 148 -14.05 9.23 -7.21
C SER A 148 -14.87 9.97 -6.14
N GLU A 149 -16.17 9.71 -6.06
CA GLU A 149 -17.05 10.30 -5.03
C GLU A 149 -16.70 9.88 -3.58
N GLU A 150 -15.94 8.80 -3.41
CA GLU A 150 -15.45 8.35 -2.10
C GLU A 150 -14.07 8.94 -1.74
N VAL A 151 -13.47 9.80 -2.57
CA VAL A 151 -12.09 10.30 -2.41
C VAL A 151 -12.06 11.80 -2.12
N ALA A 152 -11.41 12.19 -1.02
CA ALA A 152 -11.14 13.58 -0.63
C ALA A 152 -9.76 14.09 -1.08
N GLY A 153 -8.82 13.20 -1.42
CA GLY A 153 -7.50 13.60 -1.87
C GLY A 153 -6.57 12.41 -2.09
N VAL A 154 -5.44 12.65 -2.75
CA VAL A 154 -4.41 11.64 -3.04
C VAL A 154 -3.02 12.17 -2.74
N VAL A 155 -2.19 11.33 -2.13
CA VAL A 155 -0.75 11.56 -1.94
C VAL A 155 0.01 10.49 -2.70
N LEU A 156 0.71 10.88 -3.76
CA LEU A 156 1.60 10.04 -4.55
C LEU A 156 3.02 10.13 -3.99
N VAL A 157 3.51 9.05 -3.38
CA VAL A 157 4.87 8.95 -2.84
C VAL A 157 5.71 8.14 -3.81
N ASP A 158 6.61 8.83 -4.52
CA ASP A 158 7.53 8.26 -5.50
C ASP A 158 6.86 7.20 -6.40
N ALA A 159 5.82 7.67 -7.08
CA ALA A 159 4.77 6.84 -7.67
C ALA A 159 5.24 6.13 -8.94
N ALA A 160 4.75 4.91 -9.19
CA ALA A 160 4.92 4.30 -10.51
C ALA A 160 4.15 5.11 -11.57
N HIS A 161 4.71 5.19 -12.77
CA HIS A 161 4.14 5.95 -13.88
C HIS A 161 3.85 5.05 -15.08
N GLU A 162 2.76 5.27 -15.81
CA GLU A 162 2.30 4.37 -16.89
C GLU A 162 3.32 4.25 -18.02
N ASP A 163 4.01 5.35 -18.31
CA ASP A 163 5.06 5.41 -19.33
C ASP A 163 6.46 4.97 -18.83
N GLN A 164 6.62 4.54 -17.56
CA GLN A 164 7.95 4.27 -17.01
C GLN A 164 8.68 3.14 -17.74
N GLU A 165 7.97 2.08 -18.15
CA GLU A 165 8.59 0.96 -18.87
C GLU A 165 9.14 1.43 -20.22
N LYS A 166 8.36 2.23 -20.93
CA LYS A 166 8.73 2.78 -22.23
C LYS A 166 9.85 3.82 -22.13
N GLU A 167 9.82 4.66 -21.11
CA GLU A 167 10.76 5.79 -20.98
C GLU A 167 12.04 5.44 -20.24
N ILE A 168 12.02 4.38 -19.43
CA ILE A 168 13.15 3.94 -18.59
C ILE A 168 13.56 2.52 -18.96
N THR A 169 12.75 1.51 -18.62
CA THR A 169 13.14 0.09 -18.74
C THR A 169 13.59 -0.27 -20.15
N ASP A 170 12.79 0.01 -21.17
CA ASP A 170 13.04 -0.39 -22.55
C ASP A 170 14.11 0.48 -23.25
N LYS A 171 14.46 1.64 -22.69
CA LYS A 171 15.47 2.56 -23.25
C LYS A 171 16.85 2.39 -22.63
N TYR A 172 16.92 2.07 -21.34
CA TYR A 172 18.15 2.09 -20.56
C TYR A 172 18.66 0.70 -20.16
N LEU A 173 17.84 -0.35 -20.31
CA LEU A 173 18.30 -1.73 -20.18
C LEU A 173 18.49 -2.35 -21.57
N ASP A 174 19.67 -2.92 -21.83
CA ASP A 174 19.85 -3.77 -23.01
C ASP A 174 18.96 -5.02 -22.95
N PRO A 175 18.68 -5.70 -24.08
CA PRO A 175 17.72 -6.80 -24.10
C PRO A 175 17.97 -7.94 -23.12
N GLU A 176 19.24 -8.28 -22.84
CA GLU A 176 19.58 -9.37 -21.91
C GLU A 176 19.36 -8.92 -20.47
N ASN A 177 19.80 -7.71 -20.11
CA ASN A 177 19.54 -7.13 -18.80
C ASN A 177 18.05 -6.86 -18.57
N ALA A 178 17.32 -6.41 -19.58
CA ALA A 178 15.87 -6.24 -19.53
C ALA A 178 15.17 -7.59 -19.32
N LYS A 179 15.59 -8.65 -20.01
CA LYS A 179 15.04 -9.99 -19.82
C LYS A 179 15.31 -10.52 -18.41
N ALA A 180 16.54 -10.37 -17.91
CA ALA A 180 16.90 -10.78 -16.56
C ALA A 180 16.14 -9.99 -15.48
N PHE A 181 16.03 -8.67 -15.66
CA PHE A 181 15.22 -7.79 -14.81
C PHE A 181 13.77 -8.24 -14.77
N LYS A 182 13.14 -8.44 -15.94
CA LYS A 182 11.75 -8.89 -16.09
C LYS A 182 11.54 -10.27 -15.44
N ALA A 183 12.50 -11.20 -15.58
CA ALA A 183 12.45 -12.52 -14.97
C ALA A 183 12.62 -12.52 -13.44
N GLY A 184 13.20 -11.47 -12.86
CA GLY A 184 13.35 -11.32 -11.42
C GLY A 184 12.03 -11.03 -10.68
N TRP A 185 11.02 -10.53 -11.39
CA TRP A 185 9.70 -10.26 -10.82
C TRP A 185 8.86 -11.53 -10.78
N ILE A 186 8.82 -12.18 -9.61
CA ILE A 186 8.15 -13.48 -9.41
C ILE A 186 6.98 -13.45 -8.43
N HIS A 187 6.91 -12.45 -7.55
CA HIS A 187 5.81 -12.27 -6.60
C HIS A 187 4.67 -11.47 -7.24
N GLU A 188 3.48 -11.45 -6.62
CA GLU A 188 2.29 -10.71 -7.08
C GLU A 188 2.00 -10.88 -8.59
N GLY A 189 2.01 -12.12 -9.09
CA GLY A 189 1.75 -12.44 -10.50
C GLY A 189 2.90 -12.15 -11.47
N GLY A 190 4.06 -11.75 -10.94
CA GLY A 190 5.28 -11.47 -11.70
C GLY A 190 5.17 -10.31 -12.68
N TYR A 191 6.14 -10.21 -13.60
CA TYR A 191 6.19 -9.11 -14.57
C TYR A 191 4.93 -8.96 -15.46
N PRO A 192 4.24 -10.04 -15.91
CA PRO A 192 3.00 -9.89 -16.65
C PRO A 192 1.92 -9.11 -15.90
N ALA A 193 1.82 -9.29 -14.58
CA ALA A 193 0.89 -8.53 -13.74
C ALA A 193 1.29 -7.05 -13.66
N ILE A 194 2.59 -6.73 -13.59
CA ILE A 194 3.08 -5.33 -13.65
C ILE A 194 2.63 -4.66 -14.94
N VAL A 195 2.84 -5.31 -16.09
CA VAL A 195 2.44 -4.77 -17.39
C VAL A 195 0.93 -4.54 -17.45
N LYS A 196 0.13 -5.49 -16.98
CA LYS A 196 -1.34 -5.36 -16.93
C LYS A 196 -1.76 -4.19 -16.03
N THR A 197 -1.20 -4.09 -14.83
CA THR A 197 -1.48 -3.02 -13.87
C THR A 197 -1.13 -1.63 -14.42
N LEU A 198 0.03 -1.48 -15.05
CA LEU A 198 0.43 -0.20 -15.66
C LEU A 198 -0.46 0.15 -16.87
N ALA A 199 -0.87 -0.85 -17.66
CA ALA A 199 -1.80 -0.64 -18.78
C ALA A 199 -3.20 -0.21 -18.31
N GLU A 200 -3.72 -0.79 -17.22
CA GLU A 200 -4.99 -0.38 -16.62
C GLU A 200 -4.90 1.04 -16.05
N MET A 201 -3.79 1.38 -15.40
CA MET A 201 -3.51 2.76 -14.96
C MET A 201 -3.44 3.72 -16.16
N ALA A 202 -2.81 3.33 -17.28
CA ALA A 202 -2.77 4.14 -18.49
C ALA A 202 -4.19 4.38 -19.07
N ALA A 203 -5.03 3.35 -19.07
CA ALA A 203 -6.38 3.40 -19.63
C ALA A 203 -7.30 4.38 -18.90
N VAL A 204 -7.14 4.57 -17.59
CA VAL A 204 -7.95 5.50 -16.80
C VAL A 204 -7.42 6.94 -16.83
N LYS A 205 -6.26 7.20 -17.45
CA LYS A 205 -5.66 8.54 -17.51
C LYS A 205 -6.57 9.57 -18.16
N SER A 206 -7.24 9.19 -19.26
CA SER A 206 -8.08 10.10 -20.05
C SER A 206 -9.43 10.42 -19.42
N ASN A 207 -9.78 9.79 -18.30
CA ASN A 207 -11.08 9.97 -17.67
C ASN A 207 -11.11 11.22 -16.77
N ASP A 208 -9.94 11.85 -16.53
CA ASP A 208 -9.81 13.03 -15.67
C ASP A 208 -10.38 12.83 -14.25
N SER A 209 -10.37 11.59 -13.75
CA SER A 209 -11.00 11.21 -12.47
C SER A 209 -10.35 11.84 -11.22
N LEU A 210 -9.17 12.43 -11.38
CA LEU A 210 -8.47 13.22 -10.34
C LEU A 210 -8.71 14.74 -10.48
N ARG A 211 -9.45 15.19 -11.51
CA ARG A 211 -9.85 16.59 -11.65
C ARG A 211 -10.60 17.01 -10.39
N ASP A 212 -10.34 18.22 -9.92
CA ASP A 212 -10.89 18.78 -8.68
C ASP A 212 -10.55 18.04 -7.37
N ILE A 213 -9.74 16.98 -7.39
CA ILE A 213 -9.30 16.25 -6.18
C ILE A 213 -7.90 16.73 -5.76
N PRO A 214 -7.68 17.21 -4.52
CA PRO A 214 -6.35 17.56 -4.02
C PRO A 214 -5.32 16.45 -4.25
N LEU A 215 -4.16 16.82 -4.84
CA LEU A 215 -3.11 15.89 -5.24
C LEU A 215 -1.74 16.37 -4.77
N GLU A 216 -1.17 15.70 -3.77
CA GLU A 216 0.20 15.93 -3.35
C GLU A 216 1.13 14.88 -3.96
N ILE A 217 2.27 15.31 -4.48
CA ILE A 217 3.28 14.45 -5.10
C ILE A 217 4.58 14.63 -4.31
N VAL A 218 5.08 13.55 -3.70
CA VAL A 218 6.34 13.53 -2.96
C VAL A 218 7.32 12.68 -3.74
N THR A 219 8.35 13.30 -4.31
CA THR A 219 9.26 12.69 -5.28
C THR A 219 10.67 12.58 -4.71
N ALA A 220 11.30 11.40 -4.80
CA ALA A 220 12.70 11.19 -4.47
C ALA A 220 13.59 11.73 -5.60
N ASP A 221 14.81 12.19 -5.31
CA ASP A 221 15.72 12.79 -6.30
C ASP A 221 17.01 12.00 -6.56
N ASP A 222 17.22 10.86 -5.89
CA ASP A 222 18.37 9.98 -6.11
C ASP A 222 17.96 8.51 -6.06
N HIS A 223 17.72 7.89 -7.21
CA HIS A 223 17.45 6.44 -7.31
C HIS A 223 18.72 5.60 -7.47
N ARG A 224 19.91 6.23 -7.52
CA ARG A 224 21.20 5.59 -7.84
C ARG A 224 21.22 4.82 -9.17
N LEU A 225 20.39 5.24 -10.13
CA LEU A 225 20.32 4.67 -11.49
C LEU A 225 21.02 5.53 -12.55
N GLY A 226 21.72 6.58 -12.11
CA GLY A 226 22.43 7.50 -12.99
C GLY A 226 21.56 8.71 -13.41
N PRO A 227 22.22 9.81 -13.83
CA PRO A 227 21.56 11.10 -14.02
C PRO A 227 20.51 11.10 -15.13
N ASP A 228 20.66 10.28 -16.18
CA ASP A 228 19.70 10.23 -17.28
C ASP A 228 18.39 9.56 -16.86
N VAL A 229 18.47 8.46 -16.09
CA VAL A 229 17.29 7.78 -15.54
C VAL A 229 16.60 8.68 -14.51
N GLU A 230 17.38 9.34 -13.65
CA GLU A 230 16.85 10.27 -12.67
C GLU A 230 16.09 11.43 -13.34
N ALA A 231 16.68 12.05 -14.37
CA ALA A 231 16.01 13.11 -15.12
C ALA A 231 14.70 12.64 -15.77
N LYS A 232 14.64 11.39 -16.24
CA LYS A 232 13.40 10.79 -16.77
C LYS A 232 12.37 10.55 -15.68
N TRP A 233 12.78 9.98 -14.55
CA TRP A 233 11.90 9.78 -13.39
C TRP A 233 11.29 11.10 -12.93
N GLN A 234 12.11 12.13 -12.70
CA GLN A 234 11.65 13.47 -12.34
C GLN A 234 10.64 14.05 -13.34
N ALA A 235 10.89 13.86 -14.64
CA ALA A 235 9.97 14.34 -15.67
C ALA A 235 8.62 13.61 -15.64
N LEU A 236 8.62 12.29 -15.39
CA LEU A 236 7.41 11.49 -15.23
C LEU A 236 6.63 11.94 -13.99
N GLN A 237 7.30 12.08 -12.83
CA GLN A 237 6.67 12.55 -11.58
C GLN A 237 6.06 13.93 -11.74
N LYS A 238 6.80 14.87 -12.35
CA LYS A 238 6.32 16.23 -12.62
C LYS A 238 5.05 16.24 -13.50
N SER A 239 4.90 15.26 -14.39
CA SER A 239 3.72 15.18 -15.25
C SER A 239 2.42 14.90 -14.48
N PHE A 240 2.51 14.34 -13.27
CA PHE A 240 1.36 14.13 -12.39
C PHE A 240 0.70 15.44 -11.94
N LEU A 241 1.43 16.57 -11.98
CA LEU A 241 0.84 17.89 -11.72
C LEU A 241 -0.34 18.20 -12.67
N GLY A 242 -0.38 17.60 -13.86
CA GLY A 242 -1.49 17.78 -14.80
C GLY A 242 -2.75 16.98 -14.49
N LEU A 243 -2.72 16.03 -13.55
CA LEU A 243 -3.84 15.13 -13.24
C LEU A 243 -4.95 15.81 -12.40
N SER A 244 -4.64 16.90 -11.72
CA SER A 244 -5.57 17.64 -10.86
C SER A 244 -5.37 19.15 -11.00
N ASP A 245 -6.41 19.93 -10.71
CA ASP A 245 -6.36 21.39 -10.62
C ASP A 245 -5.75 21.89 -9.29
N TYR A 246 -5.63 20.98 -8.31
CA TYR A 246 -5.11 21.25 -6.97
C TYR A 246 -3.89 20.36 -6.69
N SER A 247 -2.90 20.44 -7.58
CA SER A 247 -1.70 19.63 -7.49
C SER A 247 -0.50 20.41 -6.96
N HIS A 248 0.31 19.74 -6.15
CA HIS A 248 1.57 20.26 -5.63
C HIS A 248 2.62 19.16 -5.60
N GLN A 249 3.89 19.51 -5.86
CA GLN A 249 5.00 18.58 -5.86
C GLN A 249 6.09 19.05 -4.90
N THR A 250 6.53 18.13 -4.04
CA THR A 250 7.70 18.27 -3.18
C THR A 250 8.78 17.30 -3.64
N ILE A 251 9.98 17.82 -3.91
CA ILE A 251 11.16 16.99 -4.19
C ILE A 251 11.93 16.80 -2.88
N VAL A 252 12.31 15.57 -2.59
CA VAL A 252 12.97 15.16 -1.35
C VAL A 252 14.31 14.54 -1.69
N SER A 253 15.35 14.99 -0.98
CA SER A 253 16.69 14.37 -1.01
C SER A 253 16.64 12.98 -0.39
N SER A 254 16.23 11.97 -1.17
CA SER A 254 15.93 10.62 -0.68
C SER A 254 16.06 9.58 -1.80
N TYR A 255 16.07 8.32 -1.39
CA TYR A 255 15.88 7.16 -2.25
C TYR A 255 14.39 6.88 -2.47
N HIS A 256 14.12 5.81 -3.20
CA HIS A 256 12.77 5.30 -3.52
C HIS A 256 11.83 5.20 -2.29
N TYR A 257 12.34 4.93 -1.08
CA TYR A 257 11.55 4.60 0.11
C TYR A 257 11.31 5.79 1.07
N ILE A 258 10.81 6.91 0.55
CA ILE A 258 10.62 8.17 1.30
C ILE A 258 9.82 7.98 2.59
N ALA A 259 8.77 7.15 2.60
CA ALA A 259 7.95 6.94 3.80
C ALA A 259 8.72 6.33 4.99
N GLN A 260 9.85 5.67 4.72
CA GLN A 260 10.70 5.05 5.73
C GLN A 260 11.90 5.97 6.05
N ASP A 261 12.50 6.56 5.02
CA ASP A 261 13.70 7.39 5.16
C ASP A 261 13.38 8.80 5.70
N HIS A 262 12.28 9.38 5.20
CA HIS A 262 11.86 10.76 5.45
C HIS A 262 10.32 10.88 5.62
N PRO A 263 9.73 10.19 6.62
CA PRO A 263 8.28 10.15 6.83
C PRO A 263 7.65 11.55 7.01
N GLU A 264 8.42 12.54 7.46
CA GLU A 264 7.97 13.91 7.68
C GLU A 264 7.41 14.59 6.43
N PHE A 265 7.92 14.28 5.23
CA PHE A 265 7.41 14.85 3.99
C PHE A 265 6.08 14.23 3.59
N VAL A 266 5.92 12.92 3.79
CA VAL A 266 4.63 12.23 3.56
C VAL A 266 3.58 12.72 4.57
N ILE A 267 3.96 12.86 5.84
CA ILE A 267 3.09 13.40 6.89
C ILE A 267 2.65 14.84 6.54
N THR A 268 3.58 15.67 6.03
CA THR A 268 3.27 17.05 5.62
C THR A 268 2.29 17.08 4.45
N ALA A 269 2.49 16.25 3.43
CA ALA A 269 1.58 16.12 2.30
C ALA A 269 0.17 15.67 2.74
N ILE A 270 0.06 14.66 3.60
CA ILE A 270 -1.23 14.23 4.15
C ILE A 270 -1.91 15.38 4.91
N ASN A 271 -1.16 16.09 5.74
CA ASN A 271 -1.67 17.22 6.50
C ASN A 271 -2.16 18.36 5.62
N ALA A 272 -1.59 18.57 4.43
CA ALA A 272 -2.07 19.59 3.49
C ALA A 272 -3.49 19.31 2.99
N ILE A 273 -3.89 18.03 2.95
CA ILE A 273 -5.21 17.59 2.44
C ILE A 273 -6.27 17.49 3.55
N ILE A 274 -5.90 16.99 4.74
CA ILE A 274 -6.88 16.72 5.82
C ILE A 274 -7.22 17.95 6.70
N GLN A 275 -6.71 19.14 6.35
CA GLN A 275 -6.91 20.39 7.10
C GLN A 275 -8.22 21.09 6.79
#